data_AF-A0A3L7LQU7-F1
#
_entry.id   AF-A0A3L7LQU7-F1
#
_cell.length_a   1.000
_cell.length_b   1.000
_cell.length_c   1.000
_cell.angle_alpha   90.00
_cell.angle_beta   90.00
_cell.angle_gamma   90.00
#
_symmetry.space_group_name_H-M   'P 1'
#
loop_
_entity.id
_entity.type
_entity.pdbx_description
1 polymer ?
#
loop_
_entity_poly.entity_id
_entity_poly.type
_entity_poly.pdbx_seq_one_letter_code
_entity_poly.pdbx_strand_id
1 'polypeptide(L)'
;MQVLIMRHGDAVSEAASDAERPLTDRGRDESCLMARWLSGQVADIGRVLVSPYLRARQTLDTLQAYLVLRDGHEVLPELTPGGDAGLVSCYL
;
A
#
# COMPACT_ATOMS: atom_id res chain seq x y z
N MET A 1 15.49 1.29 12.71
CA MET A 1 14.43 0.65 11.89
C MET A 1 14.21 1.52 10.66
N GLN A 2 14.02 0.93 9.48
CA GLN A 2 13.69 1.67 8.25
C GLN A 2 12.17 1.66 8.06
N VAL A 3 11.59 2.83 7.76
CA VAL A 3 10.17 2.98 7.46
C VAL A 3 10.02 3.44 6.01
N LEU A 4 9.23 2.71 5.23
CA LEU A 4 8.93 3.02 3.84
C LEU A 4 7.46 3.44 3.76
N ILE A 5 7.22 4.69 3.36
CA ILE A 5 5.87 5.22 3.20
C ILE A 5 5.57 5.30 1.71
N MET A 6 4.58 4.54 1.26
CA MET A 6 4.12 4.53 -0.14
C MET A 6 2.68 4.98 -0.20
N ARG A 7 2.41 5.97 -1.07
CA ARG A 7 1.03 6.32 -1.44
C ARG A 7 0.48 5.25 -2.39
N HIS A 8 -0.81 4.95 -2.28
CA HIS A 8 -1.50 4.09 -3.25
C HIS A 8 -1.33 4.62 -4.69
N GLY A 9 -1.38 3.71 -5.66
CA GLY A 9 -1.34 4.04 -7.08
C GLY A 9 -2.55 4.86 -7.54
N ASP A 10 -2.51 5.32 -8.79
CA ASP A 10 -3.63 6.06 -9.38
C ASP A 10 -4.94 5.25 -9.35
N ALA A 11 -6.04 5.90 -8.99
CA ALA A 11 -7.33 5.26 -8.74
C ALA A 11 -8.46 5.96 -9.47
N VAL A 12 -9.42 5.19 -9.98
CA VAL A 12 -10.56 5.72 -10.75
C VAL A 12 -11.28 6.80 -9.96
N SER A 13 -11.82 7.82 -10.63
CA SER A 13 -12.52 8.92 -9.95
C SER A 13 -13.90 8.51 -9.44
N GLU A 14 -14.62 7.64 -10.17
CA GLU A 14 -15.98 7.24 -9.85
C GLU A 14 -16.08 5.77 -9.44
N ALA A 15 -16.75 5.52 -8.32
CA ALA A 15 -17.11 4.21 -7.79
C ALA A 15 -18.34 4.36 -6.88
N ALA A 16 -18.86 3.26 -6.34
CA ALA A 16 -19.99 3.29 -5.42
C ALA A 16 -19.71 4.11 -4.13
N SER A 17 -18.45 4.16 -3.70
CA SER A 17 -17.97 5.00 -2.60
C SER A 17 -16.48 5.32 -2.75
N ASP A 18 -15.94 6.30 -2.02
CA ASP A 18 -14.50 6.59 -2.08
C ASP A 18 -13.65 5.38 -1.67
N ALA A 19 -14.08 4.64 -0.64
CA ALA A 19 -13.36 3.48 -0.13
C ALA A 19 -13.27 2.34 -1.15
N GLU A 20 -14.22 2.27 -2.09
CA GLU A 20 -14.34 1.22 -3.10
C GLU A 20 -13.74 1.60 -4.45
N ARG A 21 -13.09 2.77 -4.58
CA ARG A 21 -12.40 3.17 -5.81
C ARG A 21 -11.25 2.20 -6.12
N PRO A 22 -11.30 1.42 -7.22
CA PRO A 22 -10.18 0.59 -7.65
C PRO A 22 -9.04 1.43 -8.24
N LEU A 23 -7.86 0.83 -8.34
CA LEU A 23 -6.78 1.36 -9.16
C LEU A 23 -7.18 1.43 -10.63
N THR A 24 -6.70 2.46 -11.32
CA THR A 24 -6.68 2.48 -12.79
C THR A 24 -5.63 1.49 -13.31
N ASP A 25 -5.70 1.13 -14.60
CA ASP A 25 -4.66 0.30 -15.23
C ASP A 25 -3.29 0.98 -15.11
N ARG A 26 -3.24 2.30 -15.34
CA ARG A 26 -2.05 3.12 -15.11
C ARG A 26 -1.54 3.03 -13.68
N GLY A 27 -2.43 3.11 -12.69
CA GLY A 27 -2.06 3.02 -11.28
C GLY A 27 -1.47 1.67 -10.91
N ARG A 28 -1.95 0.58 -11.52
CA ARG A 28 -1.34 -0.75 -11.39
C ARG A 28 0.05 -0.79 -12.03
N ASP A 29 0.20 -0.27 -13.25
CA ASP A 29 1.49 -0.24 -13.95
C ASP A 29 2.55 0.55 -13.18
N GLU A 30 2.20 1.75 -12.69
CA GLU A 30 3.09 2.58 -11.88
C GLU A 30 3.46 1.90 -10.55
N SER A 31 2.51 1.20 -9.92
CA SER A 31 2.77 0.40 -8.71
C SER A 31 3.73 -0.77 -9.00
N CYS A 32 3.57 -1.46 -10.13
CA CYS A 32 4.48 -2.50 -10.61
C CYS A 32 5.90 -1.97 -10.81
N LEU A 33 6.04 -0.81 -11.46
CA LEU A 33 7.34 -0.18 -11.67
C LEU A 33 8.04 0.15 -10.35
N MET A 34 7.29 0.69 -9.37
CA MET A 34 7.82 0.95 -8.04
C MET A 34 8.23 -0.34 -7.33
N ALA A 35 7.42 -1.40 -7.42
CA ALA A 35 7.73 -2.71 -6.82
C ALA A 35 9.06 -3.28 -7.35
N ARG A 36 9.26 -3.23 -8.67
CA ARG A 36 10.48 -3.71 -9.33
C ARG A 36 11.71 -2.88 -8.96
N TRP A 37 11.54 -1.57 -8.84
CA TRP A 37 12.63 -0.71 -8.38
C TRP A 37 12.98 -1.02 -6.92
N LEU A 38 11.97 -1.16 -6.06
CA LEU A 38 12.16 -1.40 -4.64
C LEU A 38 12.77 -2.78 -4.34
N SER A 39 12.48 -3.80 -5.14
CA SER A 39 13.06 -5.15 -4.98
C SER A 39 14.58 -5.18 -5.21
N GLY A 40 15.12 -4.20 -5.94
CA GLY A 40 16.57 -3.99 -6.08
C GLY A 40 17.21 -3.22 -4.92
N GLN A 41 16.41 -2.57 -4.06
CA GLN A 41 16.90 -1.73 -2.96
C GLN A 41 16.72 -2.39 -1.60
N VAL A 42 15.69 -3.22 -1.43
CA VAL A 42 15.29 -3.79 -0.15
C VAL A 42 15.23 -5.32 -0.26
N ALA A 43 15.98 -6.00 0.60
CA ALA A 43 16.10 -7.46 0.58
C ALA A 43 14.88 -8.17 1.20
N ASP A 44 14.31 -7.63 2.28
CA ASP A 44 13.03 -8.08 2.83
C ASP A 44 12.24 -6.96 3.47
N ILE A 45 10.92 -7.16 3.55
CA ILE A 45 10.02 -6.33 4.34
C ILE A 45 9.43 -7.21 5.45
N GLY A 46 9.87 -6.95 6.68
CA GLY A 46 9.40 -7.66 7.86
C GLY A 46 7.92 -7.40 8.17
N ARG A 47 7.48 -6.14 8.11
CA ARG A 47 6.09 -5.75 8.44
C ARG A 47 5.49 -4.84 7.38
N VAL A 48 4.22 -5.07 7.06
CA VAL A 48 3.42 -4.21 6.17
C VAL A 48 2.14 -3.76 6.86
N LEU A 49 1.90 -2.46 6.84
CA LEU A 49 0.68 -1.82 7.31
C LEU A 49 -0.03 -1.22 6.10
N VAL A 50 -1.32 -1.49 5.89
CA VAL A 50 -2.07 -1.02 4.72
C VAL A 50 -3.44 -0.46 5.10
N SER A 51 -3.87 0.56 4.37
CA SER A 51 -5.22 1.14 4.49
C SER A 51 -6.31 0.14 4.07
N PRO A 52 -7.50 0.14 4.69
CA PRO A 52 -8.61 -0.73 4.27
C PRO A 52 -9.17 -0.38 2.88
N TYR A 53 -8.89 0.82 2.37
CA TYR A 53 -9.42 1.27 1.08
C TYR A 53 -8.91 0.41 -0.08
N LEU A 54 -9.80 0.13 -1.05
CA LEU A 54 -9.55 -0.84 -2.12
C LEU A 54 -8.28 -0.52 -2.91
N ARG A 55 -8.08 0.74 -3.30
CA ARG A 55 -6.88 1.21 -4.02
C ARG A 55 -5.58 0.91 -3.28
N ALA A 56 -5.53 1.02 -1.96
CA ALA A 56 -4.33 0.73 -1.19
C ALA A 56 -4.04 -0.77 -1.15
N ARG A 57 -5.07 -1.60 -0.96
CA ARG A 57 -4.95 -3.06 -1.01
C ARG A 57 -4.49 -3.55 -2.39
N GLN A 58 -5.07 -3.02 -3.46
CA GLN A 58 -4.65 -3.36 -4.83
C GLN A 58 -3.22 -2.89 -5.16
N THR A 59 -2.75 -1.78 -4.58
CA THR A 59 -1.35 -1.39 -4.68
C THR A 59 -0.47 -2.43 -4.00
N LEU A 60 -0.82 -2.86 -2.78
CA LEU A 60 -0.09 -3.92 -2.07
C LEU A 60 -0.07 -5.24 -2.85
N ASP A 61 -1.19 -5.66 -3.43
CA ASP A 61 -1.27 -6.87 -4.26
C ASP A 61 -0.26 -6.81 -5.43
N THR A 62 -0.10 -5.62 -6.02
CA THR A 62 0.86 -5.38 -7.09
C THR A 62 2.31 -5.47 -6.61
N LEU A 63 2.59 -4.98 -5.39
CA LEU A 63 3.91 -5.06 -4.77
C LEU A 63 4.31 -6.50 -4.44
N GLN A 64 3.35 -7.32 -3.98
CA GLN A 64 3.58 -8.72 -3.61
C GLN A 64 4.06 -9.60 -4.77
N ALA A 65 3.83 -9.19 -6.01
CA ALA A 65 4.37 -9.89 -7.18
C ALA A 65 5.91 -9.78 -7.29
N TYR A 66 6.54 -8.81 -6.62
CA TYR A 66 7.96 -8.51 -6.73
C TYR A 66 8.70 -8.45 -5.39
N LEU A 67 7.99 -8.33 -4.27
CA LEU A 67 8.56 -8.20 -2.94
C LEU A 67 8.14 -9.37 -2.04
N VAL A 68 9.08 -9.83 -1.23
CA VAL A 68 8.80 -10.85 -0.20
C VAL A 68 8.36 -10.15 1.08
N LEU A 69 7.11 -10.38 1.47
CA LEU A 69 6.53 -9.86 2.72
C LEU A 69 6.43 -11.01 3.72
N ARG A 70 7.36 -11.08 4.68
CA ARG A 70 7.50 -12.26 5.55
C ARG A 70 6.27 -12.52 6.42
N ASP A 71 5.79 -11.48 7.08
CA ASP A 71 4.73 -11.59 8.08
C ASP A 71 3.35 -11.21 7.51
N GLY A 72 3.22 -11.18 6.18
CA GLY A 72 2.00 -10.75 5.50
C GLY A 72 1.76 -9.25 5.63
N HIS A 73 0.51 -8.85 5.88
CA HIS A 73 0.13 -7.46 6.08
C HIS A 73 -0.97 -7.31 7.12
N GLU A 74 -0.99 -6.16 7.80
CA GLU A 74 -2.03 -5.75 8.73
C GLU A 74 -2.84 -4.61 8.13
N VAL A 75 -4.17 -4.69 8.22
CA VAL A 75 -5.07 -3.64 7.75
C VAL A 75 -5.38 -2.70 8.92
N LEU A 76 -5.00 -1.42 8.78
CA LEU A 76 -5.15 -0.42 9.83
C LEU A 76 -6.17 0.65 9.41
N PRO A 77 -7.32 0.77 10.11
CA PRO A 77 -8.28 1.87 9.88
C PRO A 77 -7.65 3.27 9.97
N GLU A 78 -6.61 3.43 10.78
CA GLU A 78 -5.88 4.68 10.99
C GLU A 78 -5.07 5.11 9.75
N LEU A 79 -4.89 4.23 8.76
CA LEU A 79 -4.31 4.55 7.46
C LEU A 79 -5.35 4.99 6.42
N THR A 80 -6.61 5.20 6.81
CA THR A 80 -7.59 5.89 5.97
C THR A 80 -7.27 7.39 5.89
N PRO A 81 -7.73 8.10 4.84
CA PRO A 81 -7.66 9.56 4.83
C PRO A 81 -8.35 10.15 6.07
N GLY A 82 -7.62 10.98 6.82
CA GLY A 82 -8.12 11.56 8.08
C GLY A 82 -7.91 10.69 9.33
N GLY A 83 -7.26 9.52 9.20
CA GLY A 83 -6.85 8.72 10.35
C GLY A 83 -5.76 9.37 11.20
N ASP A 84 -5.61 8.89 12.44
CA ASP A 84 -4.70 9.47 13.44
C ASP A 84 -3.28 8.90 13.30
N ALA A 85 -2.33 9.76 12.90
CA ALA A 85 -0.93 9.40 12.79
C ALA A 85 -0.28 9.01 14.14
N GLY A 86 -0.80 9.52 15.26
CA GLY A 86 -0.34 9.16 16.60
C GLY A 86 -0.58 7.68 16.89
N LEU A 87 -1.75 7.16 16.51
CA LEU A 87 -2.07 5.73 16.64
C LEU A 87 -1.21 4.86 15.70
N VAL A 88 -0.98 5.32 14.46
CA VAL A 88 -0.08 4.63 13.52
C VAL A 88 1.35 4.54 14.07
N SER A 89 1.82 5.59 14.76
CA SER A 89 3.18 5.62 15.32
C SER A 89 3.42 4.56 16.39
N CYS A 90 2.38 4.03 17.05
CA CYS A 90 2.49 2.96 18.02
C CYS A 90 2.92 1.61 17.41
N TYR A 91 2.93 1.49 16.07
CA TYR A 91 3.38 0.30 15.34
C TYR A 91 4.86 0.36 14.92
N LEU A 92 5.55 1.47 15.22
CA LEU A 92 6.93 1.75 14.81
C LEU A 92 7.89 1.74 16.02
#